data_AF-A0A3P6H0F3-F1
#
_entry.id   AF-A0A3P6H0F3-F1
#
_cell.length_a   1.000
_cell.length_b   1.000
_cell.length_c   1.000
_cell.angle_alpha   90.00
_cell.angle_beta   90.00
_cell.angle_gamma   90.00
#
_symmetry.space_group_name_H-M   'P 1'
#
loop_
_entity.id
_entity.type
_entity.pdbx_description
1 polymer ?
#
loop_
_entity_poly.entity_id
_entity_poly.type
_entity_poly.pdbx_seq_one_letter_code
_entity_poly.pdbx_strand_id
1 'polypeptide(L)'
;MAHLLTGAFDRLTFILLRLVLQVTIYYIWRERNDRKHNNSARPVNHVSKLIDKTVRNRITSTGYALKRRLQGLMRRWFEAHIL
;
A
#
# COMPACT_ATOMS: atom_id res chain seq x y z
N MET A 1 -17.84 3.88 3.07
CA MET A 1 -18.09 2.77 2.14
C MET A 1 -18.78 3.19 0.82
N ALA A 2 -19.47 4.34 0.74
CA ALA A 2 -20.20 4.74 -0.48
C ALA A 2 -19.29 5.24 -1.63
N HIS A 3 -18.16 5.90 -1.35
CA HIS A 3 -17.28 6.44 -2.39
C HIS A 3 -16.52 5.40 -3.23
N LEU A 4 -16.37 4.17 -2.71
CA LEU A 4 -15.85 3.04 -3.49
C LEU A 4 -16.82 2.63 -4.61
N LEU A 5 -18.10 2.95 -4.45
CA LEU A 5 -19.17 2.58 -5.38
C LEU A 5 -19.53 3.72 -6.35
N THR A 6 -19.29 4.98 -5.99
CA THR A 6 -19.60 6.16 -6.83
C THR A 6 -18.58 6.44 -7.95
N GLY A 7 -17.47 5.69 -8.00
CA GLY A 7 -16.69 5.50 -9.23
C GLY A 7 -15.75 6.63 -9.69
N ALA A 8 -15.61 7.75 -8.97
CA ALA A 8 -14.68 8.81 -9.36
C ALA A 8 -13.67 9.12 -8.25
N PHE A 9 -12.66 8.27 -8.11
CA PHE A 9 -11.45 8.63 -7.36
C PHE A 9 -10.59 9.57 -8.20
N ASP A 10 -10.03 10.60 -7.57
CA ASP A 10 -8.95 11.34 -8.22
C ASP A 10 -7.79 10.39 -8.55
N ARG A 11 -7.01 10.76 -9.56
CA ARG A 11 -5.99 9.88 -10.13
C ARG A 11 -4.96 9.40 -9.12
N LEU A 12 -4.56 10.23 -8.15
CA LEU A 12 -3.56 9.83 -7.15
C LEU A 12 -4.17 8.82 -6.18
N THR A 13 -5.41 9.04 -5.75
CA THR A 13 -6.16 8.09 -4.91
C THR A 13 -6.33 6.76 -5.62
N PHE A 14 -6.68 6.75 -6.90
CA PHE A 14 -6.83 5.50 -7.66
C PHE A 14 -5.52 4.72 -7.76
N ILE A 15 -4.41 5.40 -8.03
CA ILE A 15 -3.07 4.78 -8.06
C ILE A 15 -2.73 4.20 -6.69
N LEU A 16 -2.97 4.97 -5.63
CA LEU A 16 -2.65 4.56 -4.26
C LEU A 16 -3.48 3.35 -3.83
N LEU A 17 -4.79 3.35 -4.11
CA LEU A 17 -5.68 2.22 -3.81
C LEU A 17 -5.21 0.93 -4.48
N ARG A 18 -4.87 0.97 -5.77
CA ARG A 18 -4.36 -0.21 -6.49
C ARG A 18 -3.04 -0.70 -5.92
N LEU A 19 -2.13 0.21 -5.60
CA LEU A 19 -0.83 -0.13 -5.02
C LEU A 19 -1.00 -0.79 -3.65
N VAL A 20 -1.79 -0.19 -2.76
CA VAL A 20 -2.02 -0.70 -1.39
C VAL A 20 -2.72 -2.05 -1.44
N LEU A 21 -3.73 -2.22 -2.30
CA LEU A 21 -4.42 -3.48 -2.48
C LEU A 21 -3.46 -4.59 -2.93
N GLN A 22 -2.64 -4.32 -3.94
CA GLN A 22 -1.65 -5.29 -4.44
C GLN A 22 -0.64 -5.70 -3.37
N VAL A 23 -0.04 -4.72 -2.68
CA VAL A 23 0.93 -4.97 -1.62
C VAL A 23 0.30 -5.76 -0.47
N THR A 24 -0.92 -5.39 -0.06
CA THR A 24 -1.64 -6.05 1.05
C THR A 24 -1.95 -7.51 0.70
N ILE A 25 -2.50 -7.78 -0.48
CA ILE A 25 -2.80 -9.14 -0.94
C ILE A 25 -1.52 -9.99 -0.96
N TYR A 26 -0.42 -9.44 -1.49
CA TYR A 26 0.86 -10.15 -1.55
C TYR A 26 1.37 -10.53 -0.16
N TYR A 27 1.39 -9.60 0.80
CA TYR A 27 1.90 -9.89 2.14
C TYR A 27 0.99 -10.81 2.95
N ILE A 28 -0.33 -10.74 2.78
CA ILE A 28 -1.26 -11.72 3.39
C ILE A 28 -1.00 -13.11 2.83
N TRP A 29 -0.89 -13.24 1.51
CA TRP A 29 -0.59 -14.52 0.87
C TRP A 29 0.76 -15.08 1.34
N ARG A 30 1.79 -14.23 1.38
CA ARG A 30 3.13 -14.62 1.86
C ARG A 30 3.10 -15.10 3.31
N GLU A 31 2.42 -14.36 4.20
CA GLU A 31 2.30 -14.75 5.61
C GLU A 31 1.57 -16.08 5.77
N ARG A 32 0.50 -16.32 5.00
CA ARG A 32 -0.20 -17.62 5.00
C ARG A 32 0.70 -18.76 4.55
N ASN A 33 1.53 -18.54 3.53
CA ASN A 33 2.47 -19.55 3.06
C ASN A 33 3.61 -19.79 4.04
N ASP A 34 4.17 -18.74 4.64
CA ASP A 34 5.23 -18.86 5.66
C ASP A 34 4.72 -19.66 6.86
N ARG A 35 3.47 -19.45 7.30
CA ARG A 35 2.85 -20.26 8.36
C ARG A 35 2.69 -21.73 7.97
N LYS A 36 2.25 -22.00 6.75
CA LYS A 36 2.02 -23.37 6.26
C LYS A 36 3.31 -24.17 6.06
N HIS A 37 4.35 -23.52 5.54
CA HIS A 37 5.56 -24.21 5.08
C HIS A 37 6.76 -24.08 6.02
N ASN A 38 6.84 -22.97 6.77
CA ASN A 38 8.00 -22.66 7.61
C ASN A 38 7.67 -22.64 9.11
N ASN A 39 6.43 -22.97 9.52
CA ASN A 39 5.93 -22.85 10.90
C ASN A 39 6.26 -21.49 11.57
N SER A 40 6.43 -20.45 10.75
CA SER A 40 6.77 -19.11 11.20
C SER A 40 5.52 -18.24 11.16
N ALA A 41 5.16 -17.63 12.28
CA ALA A 41 4.06 -16.69 12.36
C ALA A 41 4.60 -15.33 12.78
N ARG A 42 4.43 -14.32 11.93
CA ARG A 42 4.81 -12.95 12.27
C ARG A 42 3.66 -12.29 13.02
N PRO A 43 3.97 -11.43 14.01
CA PRO A 43 2.97 -10.57 14.61
C PRO A 43 2.31 -9.68 13.55
N VAL A 44 1.00 -9.44 13.66
CA VAL A 44 0.24 -8.62 12.72
C VAL A 44 0.87 -7.24 12.53
N ASN A 45 1.35 -6.63 13.62
CA ASN A 45 2.04 -5.33 13.59
C ASN A 45 3.29 -5.32 12.69
N HIS A 46 3.99 -6.45 12.58
CA HIS A 46 5.14 -6.56 11.71
C HIS A 46 4.72 -6.59 10.24
N VAL A 47 3.66 -7.33 9.91
CA VAL A 47 3.10 -7.38 8.56
C VAL A 47 2.58 -6.00 8.14
N SER A 48 1.88 -5.27 9.03
CA SER A 48 1.43 -3.90 8.78
C SER A 48 2.60 -2.95 8.49
N LYS A 49 3.68 -3.01 9.29
CA LYS A 49 4.90 -2.21 9.04
C LYS A 49 5.59 -2.57 7.72
N LEU A 50 5.58 -3.84 7.32
CA LEU A 50 6.13 -4.28 6.03
C LEU A 50 5.31 -3.73 4.86
N ILE A 51 3.97 -3.71 4.98
CA ILE A 51 3.08 -3.13 3.98
C ILE A 51 3.34 -1.63 3.86
N ASP A 52 3.34 -0.86 4.96
CA ASP A 52 3.65 0.58 4.94
C ASP A 52 4.99 0.86 4.25
N LYS A 53 6.05 0.18 4.71
CA LYS A 53 7.39 0.36 4.14
C LYS A 53 7.41 0.04 2.65
N THR A 54 6.72 -1.01 2.21
CA THR A 54 6.71 -1.41 0.81
C THR A 54 5.93 -0.44 -0.07
N VAL A 55 4.78 0.06 0.40
CA VAL A 55 4.00 1.09 -0.31
C VAL A 55 4.85 2.35 -0.50
N ARG A 56 5.47 2.85 0.58
CA ARG A 56 6.37 4.02 0.52
C ARG A 56 7.55 3.80 -0.43
N ASN A 57 8.23 2.66 -0.32
CA ASN A 57 9.35 2.32 -1.20
C ASN A 57 8.92 2.28 -2.67
N ARG A 58 7.74 1.73 -2.96
CA ARG A 58 7.20 1.71 -4.33
C ARG A 58 6.88 3.10 -4.83
N ILE A 59 6.23 3.95 -4.03
CA ILE A 59 6.00 5.37 -4.37
C ILE A 59 7.32 6.08 -4.68
N THR A 60 8.33 5.94 -3.82
CA THR A 60 9.66 6.52 -4.03
C THR A 60 10.29 6.03 -5.33
N SER A 61 10.24 4.72 -5.61
CA SER A 61 10.80 4.13 -6.83
C SER A 61 10.16 4.64 -8.13
N THR A 62 8.96 5.23 -8.06
CA THR A 62 8.34 5.84 -9.25
C THR A 62 8.99 7.15 -9.69
N GLY A 63 9.84 7.76 -8.85
CA GLY A 63 10.38 9.10 -9.07
C GLY A 63 9.30 10.19 -8.94
N TYR A 64 8.35 9.99 -8.02
CA TYR A 64 7.12 10.80 -7.92
C TYR A 64 7.37 12.31 -7.80
N ALA A 65 8.49 12.72 -7.18
CA ALA A 65 8.85 14.13 -7.02
C ALA A 65 9.14 14.82 -8.37
N LEU A 66 9.77 14.11 -9.31
CA LEU A 66 10.15 14.62 -10.63
C LEU A 66 9.00 14.55 -11.63
N LYS A 67 7.99 13.70 -11.37
CA LYS A 67 6.86 13.48 -12.28
C LYS A 67 5.66 14.30 -11.82
N ARG A 68 5.35 15.41 -12.50
CA ARG A 68 4.18 16.27 -12.22
C ARG A 68 2.87 15.49 -12.05
N ARG A 69 2.72 14.39 -12.79
CA ARG A 69 1.56 13.48 -12.77
C ARG A 69 1.42 12.62 -11.51
N LEU A 70 2.46 12.51 -10.68
CA LEU A 70 2.56 11.72 -9.45
C LEU A 70 2.95 12.59 -8.24
N GLN A 71 3.16 13.90 -8.44
CA GLN A 71 3.39 14.83 -7.35
C GLN A 71 2.23 14.75 -6.35
N GLY A 72 2.56 14.74 -5.06
CA GLY A 72 1.57 14.58 -3.99
C GLY A 72 1.18 13.14 -3.68
N LEU A 73 1.63 12.12 -4.42
CA LEU A 73 1.29 10.72 -4.12
C LEU A 73 1.76 10.28 -2.73
N MET A 74 3.00 10.63 -2.34
CA MET A 74 3.51 10.36 -1.00
C MET A 74 2.78 11.18 0.08
N ARG A 75 2.42 12.44 -0.21
CA ARG A 75 1.62 13.26 0.71
C ARG A 75 0.26 12.61 0.96
N ARG A 76 -0.42 12.16 -0.09
CA ARG A 76 -1.72 11.47 0.03
C ARG A 76 -1.61 10.17 0.83
N TRP A 77 -0.51 9.44 0.70
CA TRP A 77 -0.23 8.28 1.56
C TRP A 77 -0.19 8.68 3.04
N PHE A 78 0.57 9.72 3.39
CA PHE A 78 0.64 10.19 4.78
C PHE A 78 -0.70 10.74 5.27
N GLU A 79 -1.45 11.51 4.46
CA GLU A 79 -2.79 11.99 4.82
C GLU A 79 -3.76 10.85 5.17
N ALA A 80 -3.69 9.75 4.43
CA ALA A 80 -4.55 8.57 4.65
C ALA A 80 -4.02 7.60 5.71
N HIS A 81 -2.73 7.71 6.08
CA HIS A 81 -2.03 6.77 6.95
C HIS A 81 -1.20 7.53 8.00
N ILE A 82 -1.88 8.40 8.76
CA ILE A 82 -1.40 8.92 10.04
C ILE A 82 -1.63 7.82 11.09
N LEU A 83 -0.54 7.35 11.69
CA LEU A 83 -0.55 6.75 13.03
C LEU A 83 -0.44 7.86 14.06
#